data_AF-A0A358XS22-F1
#
_entry.id   AF-A0A358XS22-F1
#
_cell.length_a   1.000
_cell.length_b   1.000
_cell.length_c   1.000
_cell.angle_alpha   90.00
_cell.angle_beta   90.00
_cell.angle_gamma   90.00
#
_symmetry.space_group_name_H-M   'P 1'
#
loop_
_entity.id
_entity.type
_entity.pdbx_description
1 polymer ?
#
loop_
_entity_poly.entity_id
_entity_poly.type
_entity_poly.pdbx_seq_one_letter_code
_entity_poly.pdbx_strand_id
1 'polypeptide(L)'
;MLSMIADWQQSGKSKKAFCTENGIKEATFYYWFSRSKENDTTGGNFITIDNATRRNDVEIIYPNGVRIKVENDLALVSQLIRLY
;
A
#
# COMPACT_ATOMS: atom_id res chain seq x y z
N MET A 1 8.49 -18.66 12.74
CA MET A 1 7.30 -18.99 11.92
C MET A 1 7.60 -18.75 10.45
N LEU A 2 7.79 -17.50 10.02
CA LEU A 2 8.13 -17.17 8.63
C LEU A 2 9.49 -17.73 8.20
N SER A 3 10.48 -17.76 9.12
CA SER A 3 11.77 -18.41 8.90
C SER A 3 11.63 -19.87 8.46
N MET A 4 10.80 -20.66 9.15
CA MET A 4 10.55 -22.06 8.79
C MET A 4 9.89 -22.25 7.41
N ILE A 5 9.13 -21.26 6.93
CA ILE A 5 8.54 -21.29 5.58
C ILE A 5 9.61 -20.99 4.54
N ALA A 6 10.51 -20.04 4.81
CA ALA A 6 11.67 -19.75 3.96
C ALA A 6 12.63 -20.95 3.91
N ASP A 7 12.92 -21.57 5.06
CA ASP A 7 13.76 -22.77 5.18
C ASP A 7 13.13 -23.94 4.40
N TRP A 8 11.80 -24.12 4.50
CA TRP A 8 11.08 -25.11 3.69
C TRP A 8 11.21 -24.81 2.19
N GLN A 9 11.00 -23.57 1.77
CA GLN A 9 11.08 -23.16 0.37
C GLN A 9 12.50 -23.36 -0.20
N GLN A 10 13.53 -23.09 0.60
CA GLN A 10 14.92 -23.33 0.23
C GLN A 10 15.29 -24.82 0.22
N SER A 11 14.67 -25.62 1.09
CA SER A 11 14.92 -27.07 1.14
C SER A 11 14.41 -27.82 -0.09
N GLY A 12 13.43 -27.27 -0.83
CA GLY A 12 12.78 -27.91 -1.97
C GLY A 12 11.99 -29.18 -1.62
N LYS A 13 11.85 -29.51 -0.33
CA LYS A 13 11.16 -30.71 0.14
C LYS A 13 9.65 -30.54 0.07
N SER A 14 8.91 -31.64 0.03
CA SER A 14 7.45 -31.56 0.19
C SER A 14 7.10 -31.08 1.61
N LYS A 15 5.97 -30.39 1.76
CA LYS A 15 5.50 -29.86 3.05
C LYS A 15 5.45 -30.93 4.14
N LYS A 16 4.98 -32.12 3.77
CA LYS A 16 4.88 -33.29 4.66
C LYS A 16 6.25 -33.76 5.12
N ALA A 17 7.19 -33.97 4.19
CA ALA A 17 8.55 -34.39 4.51
C ALA A 17 9.26 -33.39 5.43
N PHE A 18 9.11 -32.08 5.15
CA PHE A 18 9.66 -31.03 5.99
C PHE A 18 9.08 -31.01 7.40
N CYS A 19 7.76 -31.20 7.54
CA CYS A 19 7.10 -31.29 8.84
C CYS A 19 7.60 -32.49 9.65
N THR A 20 7.75 -33.66 9.00
CA THR A 20 8.25 -34.88 9.65
C THR A 20 9.70 -34.72 10.13
N GLU A 21 10.58 -34.15 9.31
CA GLU A 21 12.00 -33.97 9.64
C GLU A 21 12.25 -32.93 10.74
N ASN A 22 11.45 -31.85 10.76
CA ASN A 22 11.58 -30.78 11.75
C ASN A 22 10.68 -30.99 12.99
N GLY A 23 9.95 -32.10 13.07
CA GLY A 23 9.04 -32.40 14.19
C GLY A 23 7.87 -31.43 14.34
N ILE A 24 7.44 -30.81 13.23
CA ILE A 24 6.35 -29.82 13.21
C ILE A 24 5.03 -30.52 12.90
N LYS A 25 3.96 -30.17 13.61
CA LYS A 25 2.62 -30.63 13.27
C LYS A 25 2.18 -30.02 11.93
N GLU A 26 1.69 -30.87 11.01
CA GLU A 26 1.26 -30.42 9.68
C GLU A 26 0.24 -29.28 9.76
N ALA A 27 -0.77 -29.37 10.63
CA ALA A 27 -1.79 -28.33 10.82
C ALA A 27 -1.19 -26.97 11.18
N THR A 28 -0.17 -26.96 12.04
CA THR A 28 0.55 -25.76 12.45
C THR A 28 1.31 -25.16 11.26
N PHE A 29 1.97 -25.99 10.46
CA PHE A 29 2.67 -25.56 9.26
C PHE A 29 1.71 -24.98 8.20
N TYR A 30 0.57 -25.63 7.96
CA TYR A 30 -0.46 -25.13 7.03
C TYR A 30 -1.05 -23.79 7.48
N TYR A 31 -1.27 -23.60 8.79
CA TYR A 31 -1.70 -22.33 9.35
C TYR A 31 -0.67 -21.22 9.06
N TRP A 32 0.62 -21.49 9.31
CA TRP A 32 1.71 -20.56 9.04
C TRP A 32 1.83 -20.23 7.55
N PHE A 33 1.72 -21.23 6.68
CA PHE A 33 1.78 -21.08 5.22
C PHE A 33 0.61 -20.25 4.67
N SER A 34 -0.59 -20.39 5.24
CA SER A 34 -1.75 -19.58 4.85
C SER A 34 -1.55 -18.13 5.28
N ARG A 35 -1.11 -17.94 6.53
CA ARG A 35 -0.83 -16.61 7.08
C ARG A 35 0.33 -15.89 6.37
N SER A 36 1.36 -16.61 5.90
CA SER A 36 2.46 -15.98 5.15
C SER A 36 1.97 -15.40 3.82
N LYS A 37 1.04 -16.08 3.14
CA LYS A 37 0.43 -15.55 1.92
C LYS A 37 -0.43 -14.31 2.19
N GLU A 38 -1.16 -14.29 3.30
CA GLU A 38 -1.97 -13.14 3.70
C GLU A 38 -1.11 -11.87 3.92
N ASN A 39 0.08 -12.01 4.50
CA ASN A 39 1.01 -10.90 4.70
C ASN A 39 1.66 -10.42 3.39
N ASP A 40 1.87 -11.32 2.41
CA ASP A 40 2.30 -10.93 1.06
C ASP A 40 1.20 -10.20 0.28
N THR A 41 -0.08 -10.53 0.53
CA THR A 41 -1.23 -9.74 0.08
C THR A 41 -1.43 -8.48 0.92
N THR A 42 -0.43 -7.60 0.91
CA THR A 42 -0.67 -6.15 1.05
C THR A 42 -1.25 -5.61 -0.27
N GLY A 43 -2.25 -6.31 -0.82
CA GLY A 43 -2.63 -6.17 -2.24
C GLY A 43 -4.02 -6.70 -2.58
N GLY A 44 -4.90 -6.88 -1.59
CA GLY A 44 -6.25 -7.38 -1.83
C GLY A 44 -7.21 -7.02 -0.70
N ASN A 45 -7.62 -5.75 -0.62
CA ASN A 45 -9.03 -5.36 -0.53
C ASN A 45 -9.25 -3.91 -0.09
N PHE A 46 -8.24 -3.20 0.39
CA PHE A 46 -8.31 -1.75 0.57
C PHE A 46 -6.92 -1.13 0.36
N ILE A 47 -6.86 -0.11 -0.51
CA ILE A 47 -5.70 0.77 -0.60
C ILE A 47 -5.84 1.83 0.50
N THR A 48 -4.80 2.03 1.29
CA THR A 48 -4.71 3.17 2.19
C THR A 48 -4.61 4.43 1.34
N ILE A 49 -5.66 5.25 1.33
CA ILE A 49 -5.54 6.61 0.86
C ILE A 49 -4.80 7.35 1.96
N ASP A 50 -3.49 7.53 1.80
CA ASP A 50 -2.76 8.50 2.58
C ASP A 50 -3.49 9.82 2.42
N ASN A 51 -3.96 10.38 3.53
CA ASN A 51 -4.57 11.70 3.57
C ASN A 51 -3.43 12.69 3.33
N ALA A 52 -2.97 12.75 2.08
CA ALA A 52 -1.80 13.50 1.65
C ALA A 52 -1.96 14.89 2.25
N THR A 53 -0.99 15.24 3.10
CA THR A 53 -0.85 16.49 3.83
C THR A 53 -1.65 17.57 3.14
N ARG A 54 -2.70 18.10 3.80
CA ARG A 54 -3.60 19.14 3.26
C ARG A 54 -2.78 20.11 2.41
N ARG A 55 -2.72 19.89 1.11
CA ARG A 55 -2.10 20.83 0.20
C ARG A 55 -3.07 21.98 0.23
N ASN A 56 -2.61 23.12 0.75
CA ASN A 56 -3.41 24.34 0.82
C ASN A 56 -3.54 24.93 -0.60
N ASP A 57 -3.96 24.11 -1.55
CA ASP A 57 -4.14 24.52 -2.92
C ASP A 57 -5.43 25.33 -3.01
N VAL A 58 -5.35 26.48 -3.68
CA VAL A 58 -6.50 27.33 -4.00
C VAL A 58 -6.92 27.03 -5.43
N GLU A 59 -8.20 26.73 -5.63
CA GLU A 59 -8.80 26.55 -6.96
C GLU A 59 -9.78 27.70 -7.26
N ILE A 60 -9.61 28.34 -8.42
CA ILE A 60 -10.49 29.39 -8.93
C ILE A 60 -11.16 28.88 -10.19
N ILE A 61 -12.49 28.99 -10.25
CA ILE A 61 -13.31 28.54 -11.38
C ILE A 61 -14.04 29.76 -11.96
N TYR A 62 -13.75 30.10 -13.21
CA TYR A 62 -14.41 31.19 -13.93
C TYR A 62 -15.67 30.71 -14.67
N PRO A 63 -16.64 31.61 -14.94
CA PRO A 63 -17.87 31.27 -15.67
C PRO A 63 -17.63 30.74 -17.10
N ASN A 64 -16.51 31.10 -17.71
CA ASN A 64 -16.10 30.61 -19.02
C ASN A 64 -15.46 29.21 -18.98
N GLY A 65 -15.39 28.59 -17.79
CA GLY A 65 -14.83 27.25 -17.59
C GLY A 65 -13.32 27.20 -17.36
N VAL A 66 -12.63 28.34 -17.34
CA VAL A 66 -11.20 28.39 -16.97
C VAL A 66 -11.04 28.04 -15.50
N ARG A 67 -10.08 27.16 -15.20
CA ARG A 67 -9.76 26.71 -13.84
C ARG A 67 -8.30 26.99 -13.55
N ILE A 68 -8.03 27.72 -12.48
CA ILE A 68 -6.68 28.01 -12.01
C ILE A 68 -6.48 27.27 -10.69
N LYS A 69 -5.44 26.43 -10.62
CA LYS A 69 -5.03 25.74 -9.40
C LYS A 69 -3.64 26.22 -9.02
N VAL A 70 -3.50 26.77 -7.82
CA VAL A 70 -2.23 27.28 -7.29
C VAL A 70 -2.03 26.73 -5.89
N GLU A 71 -0.79 26.56 -5.48
CA GLU A 71 -0.44 26.39 -4.06
C GLU A 71 -0.85 27.66 -3.27
N ASN A 72 -0.80 27.66 -1.94
CA ASN A 72 -1.38 28.71 -1.06
C ASN A 72 -0.73 30.12 -1.14
N ASP A 73 -0.34 30.58 -2.33
CA ASP A 73 0.18 31.90 -2.57
C ASP A 73 -0.93 32.83 -3.07
N LEU A 74 -1.66 33.40 -2.11
CA LEU A 74 -2.72 34.38 -2.34
C LEU A 74 -2.22 35.65 -3.05
N ALA A 75 -0.93 35.99 -2.96
CA ALA A 75 -0.37 37.16 -3.62
C ALA A 75 -0.22 36.91 -5.13
N LEU A 76 0.29 35.74 -5.51
CA LEU A 76 0.36 35.30 -6.90
C LEU A 76 -1.04 35.23 -7.53
N VAL A 77 -2.00 34.65 -6.81
CA VAL A 77 -3.40 34.57 -7.24
C VAL A 77 -3.98 35.97 -7.51
N SER A 78 -3.76 36.92 -6.60
CA SER A 78 -4.22 38.30 -6.75
C SER A 78 -3.64 39.00 -7.99
N GLN A 79 -2.37 38.72 -8.33
CA GLN A 79 -1.74 39.25 -9.54
C GLN A 79 -2.32 38.66 -10.82
N LEU A 80 -2.59 37.35 -10.84
CA LEU A 80 -3.14 36.66 -12.02
C LEU A 80 -4.58 37.09 -12.33
N ILE A 81 -5.40 37.33 -11.30
CA ILE A 81 -6.78 37.78 -11.47
C ILE A 81 -6.84 39.22 -12.03
N ARG A 82 -5.88 40.07 -11.67
CA ARG A 82 -5.82 41.48 -12.15
C ARG A 82 -5.37 41.64 -13.59
N LEU A 83 -4.88 40.56 -14.23
CA LEU A 83 -4.41 40.60 -15.61
C LEU A 83 -5.52 40.31 -16.64
N TYR A 84 -6.74 40.02 -16.18
CA TYR A 84 -7.92 39.71 -17.00
C TYR A 84 -9.00 40.78 -16.87
#